data_AF-A0A2H0L0D4-F1
#
_entry.id   AF-A0A2H0L0D4-F1
#
_cell.length_a   1.000
_cell.length_b   1.000
_cell.length_c   1.000
_cell.angle_alpha   90.00
_cell.angle_beta   90.00
_cell.angle_gamma   90.00
#
_symmetry.space_group_name_H-M   'P 1'
#
loop_
_entity.id
_entity.type
_entity.pdbx_description
1 polymer ?
#
loop_
_entity_poly.entity_id
_entity_poly.type
_entity_poly.pdbx_seq_one_letter_code
_entity_poly.pdbx_strand_id
1 'polypeptide(L)'
;MRTVEISKGGILFAPSVQIKKALESFEKVLLQNLPNVKESKSGLARKLAIIHCEFNAIHPFREGNGRTIRLFLDLMAVRCGFSVIDYGNKDVWDFVEYWI
;
A
#
# COMPACT_ATOMS: atom_id res chain seq x y z
N MET A 1 13.68 4.94 6.72
CA MET A 1 13.26 3.62 7.23
C MET A 1 13.22 3.70 8.73
N ARG A 2 12.18 3.18 9.40
CA ARG A 2 12.14 3.16 10.87
C ARG A 2 13.16 2.17 11.43
N THR A 3 13.63 2.45 12.64
CA THR A 3 14.58 1.64 13.40
C THR A 3 13.99 1.10 14.70
N VAL A 4 12.68 1.27 14.88
CA VAL A 4 11.91 0.84 16.05
C VAL A 4 10.73 -0.01 15.62
N GLU A 5 10.25 -0.84 16.54
CA GLU A 5 9.01 -1.58 16.34
C GLU A 5 7.80 -0.67 16.53
N ILE A 6 6.74 -0.98 15.78
CA ILE A 6 5.46 -0.29 15.83
C ILE A 6 4.34 -1.30 15.64
N SER A 7 3.19 -0.97 16.21
CA SER A 7 1.95 -1.73 16.09
C SER A 7 0.77 -0.80 15.89
N LYS A 8 -0.32 -1.34 15.37
CA LYS A 8 -1.63 -0.68 15.34
C LYS A 8 -2.67 -1.68 15.85
N GLY A 9 -3.51 -1.26 16.80
CA GLY A 9 -4.53 -2.15 17.40
C GLY A 9 -3.95 -3.41 18.07
N GLY A 10 -2.69 -3.38 18.53
CA GLY A 10 -2.01 -4.54 19.11
C GLY A 10 -1.34 -5.47 18.10
N ILE A 11 -1.51 -5.25 16.79
CA ILE A 11 -0.89 -6.04 15.72
C ILE A 11 0.45 -5.40 15.34
N LEU A 12 1.52 -6.19 15.37
CA LEU A 12 2.86 -5.74 14.97
C LEU A 12 2.97 -5.68 13.45
N PHE A 13 3.61 -4.63 12.96
CA PHE A 13 4.10 -4.58 11.57
C PHE A 13 5.42 -5.36 11.44
N ALA A 14 5.99 -5.42 10.23
CA ALA A 14 7.26 -6.12 9.99
C ALA A 14 8.36 -5.73 11.00
N PRO A 15 9.21 -6.65 11.48
CA PRO A 15 10.31 -6.27 12.38
C PRO A 15 11.21 -5.21 11.74
N SER A 16 11.61 -4.20 12.51
CA SER A 16 12.37 -3.05 12.01
C SER A 16 13.68 -3.44 11.32
N VAL A 17 14.32 -4.49 11.83
CA VAL A 17 15.54 -5.10 11.25
C VAL A 17 15.31 -5.77 9.90
N GLN A 18 14.08 -6.16 9.57
CA GLN A 18 13.73 -6.85 8.33
C GLN A 18 13.23 -5.91 7.23
N ILE A 19 12.96 -4.63 7.52
CA ILE A 19 12.30 -3.73 6.56
C ILE A 19 13.08 -3.64 5.24
N LYS A 20 14.42 -3.62 5.26
CA LYS A 20 15.22 -3.57 4.03
C LYS A 20 14.93 -4.76 3.11
N LYS A 21 15.03 -5.98 3.66
CA LYS A 21 14.75 -7.23 2.94
C LYS A 21 13.29 -7.31 2.49
N ALA A 22 12.37 -6.82 3.32
CA ALA A 22 10.95 -6.78 2.99
C ALA A 22 10.68 -5.83 1.81
N LEU A 23 11.33 -4.66 1.76
CA LEU A 23 11.22 -3.74 0.63
C LEU A 23 11.85 -4.29 -0.65
N GLU A 24 12.97 -5.00 -0.57
CA GLU A 24 13.56 -5.72 -1.72
C GLU A 24 12.60 -6.78 -2.29
N SER A 25 11.79 -7.40 -1.42
CA SER A 25 10.77 -8.35 -1.82
C SER A 25 9.53 -7.64 -2.39
N PHE A 26 9.13 -6.53 -1.78
CA PHE A 26 8.06 -5.67 -2.25
C PHE A 26 8.32 -5.10 -3.64
N GLU A 27 9.57 -4.75 -3.96
CA GLU A 27 9.93 -4.28 -5.30
C GLU A 27 9.55 -5.31 -6.39
N LYS A 28 9.74 -6.60 -6.12
CA LYS A 28 9.34 -7.67 -7.05
C LYS A 28 7.83 -7.73 -7.19
N VAL A 29 7.09 -7.65 -6.08
CA VAL A 29 5.62 -7.63 -6.09
C VAL A 29 5.12 -6.41 -6.86
N LEU A 30 5.72 -5.25 -6.62
CA LEU A 30 5.40 -4.01 -7.31
C LEU A 30 5.58 -4.18 -8.82
N LEU A 31 6.76 -4.63 -9.28
CA LEU A 31 7.04 -4.83 -10.70
C LEU A 31 6.07 -5.80 -11.37
N GLN A 32 5.69 -6.89 -10.69
CA GLN A 32 4.71 -7.86 -11.19
C GLN A 32 3.28 -7.30 -11.27
N ASN A 33 2.95 -6.34 -10.41
CA ASN A 33 1.61 -5.77 -10.29
C ASN A 33 1.51 -4.35 -10.82
N LEU A 34 2.52 -3.84 -11.54
CA LEU A 34 2.41 -2.55 -12.21
C LEU A 34 1.22 -2.58 -13.19
N PRO A 35 0.26 -1.64 -13.06
CA PRO A 35 -0.88 -1.60 -13.94
C PRO A 35 -0.49 -1.04 -15.31
N ASN A 36 -1.11 -1.58 -16.36
CA ASN A 36 -0.90 -1.13 -17.74
C ASN A 36 -1.84 0.05 -18.05
N VAL A 37 -1.49 0.88 -19.04
CA VAL A 37 -2.33 2.05 -19.43
C VAL A 37 -3.73 1.65 -19.90
N LYS A 38 -3.92 0.42 -20.40
CA LYS A 38 -5.21 -0.12 -20.85
C LYS A 38 -5.85 -1.10 -19.86
N GLU A 39 -5.47 -1.02 -18.58
CA GLU A 39 -5.99 -1.90 -17.54
C GLU A 39 -7.50 -1.68 -17.34
N SER A 40 -8.26 -2.77 -17.18
CA SER A 40 -9.67 -2.66 -16.78
C SER A 40 -9.77 -2.10 -15.35
N LYS A 41 -10.91 -1.46 -15.01
CA LYS A 41 -11.12 -0.92 -13.65
C LYS A 41 -10.93 -1.98 -12.56
N SER A 42 -11.44 -3.20 -12.78
CA SER A 42 -11.31 -4.32 -11.84
C SER A 42 -9.87 -4.87 -11.77
N GLY A 43 -9.17 -4.94 -12.90
CA GLY A 43 -7.76 -5.32 -12.97
C GLY A 43 -6.87 -4.33 -12.21
N LEU A 44 -7.11 -3.03 -12.42
CA LEU A 44 -6.42 -1.96 -11.72
C LEU A 44 -6.66 -2.05 -10.21
N ALA A 45 -7.93 -2.12 -9.77
CA ALA A 45 -8.28 -2.22 -8.36
C ALA A 45 -7.58 -3.41 -7.67
N ARG A 46 -7.54 -4.58 -8.33
CA ARG A 46 -6.84 -5.77 -7.81
C ARG A 46 -5.35 -5.53 -7.62
N LYS A 47 -4.67 -4.97 -8.64
CA LYS A 47 -3.23 -4.68 -8.60
C LYS A 47 -2.89 -3.65 -7.51
N LEU A 48 -3.66 -2.58 -7.42
CA LEU A 48 -3.49 -1.54 -6.40
C LEU A 48 -3.71 -2.10 -4.99
N ALA A 49 -4.69 -2.99 -4.80
CA ALA A 49 -4.93 -3.65 -3.52
C ALA A 49 -3.74 -4.52 -3.09
N ILE A 50 -3.15 -5.31 -4.00
CA ILE A 50 -1.96 -6.13 -3.70
C ILE A 50 -0.80 -5.22 -3.25
N ILE A 51 -0.52 -4.16 -4.01
CA ILE A 51 0.56 -3.22 -3.69
C ILE A 51 0.30 -2.54 -2.33
N HIS A 52 -0.93 -2.13 -2.06
CA HIS A 52 -1.32 -1.54 -0.79
C HIS A 52 -1.07 -2.48 0.39
N CYS A 53 -1.56 -3.73 0.30
CA CYS A 53 -1.45 -4.71 1.37
C CYS A 53 0.01 -5.00 1.73
N GLU A 54 0.85 -5.27 0.74
CA GLU A 54 2.26 -5.56 0.97
C GLU A 54 2.99 -4.38 1.60
N PHE A 55 2.80 -3.17 1.06
CA PHE A 55 3.44 -1.99 1.62
C PHE A 55 2.97 -1.69 3.06
N ASN A 56 1.68 -1.84 3.32
CA ASN A 56 1.10 -1.56 4.63
C ASN A 56 1.59 -2.55 5.70
N ALA A 57 1.73 -3.83 5.35
CA ALA A 57 2.30 -4.86 6.22
C ALA A 57 3.78 -4.56 6.58
N ILE A 58 4.55 -4.02 5.65
CA ILE A 58 5.95 -3.61 5.89
C ILE A 58 6.01 -2.37 6.80
N HIS A 59 5.17 -1.38 6.55
CA HIS A 59 5.05 -0.15 7.32
C HIS A 59 6.43 0.53 7.56
N PRO A 60 7.15 0.90 6.48
CA PRO A 60 8.59 1.19 6.55
C PRO A 60 8.96 2.50 7.26
N PHE A 61 7.99 3.38 7.54
CA PHE A 61 8.21 4.68 8.19
C PHE A 61 7.66 4.71 9.61
N ARG A 62 8.19 5.61 10.43
CA ARG A 62 7.71 5.80 11.80
C ARG A 62 6.29 6.40 11.84
N GLU A 63 5.99 7.26 10.88
CA GLU A 63 4.69 7.88 10.62
C GLU A 63 4.52 8.15 9.13
N GLY A 64 3.27 8.32 8.68
CA GLY A 64 2.97 8.74 7.30
C GLY A 64 2.79 7.61 6.29
N ASN A 65 2.93 6.33 6.68
CA ASN A 65 2.80 5.18 5.77
C ASN A 65 1.50 5.20 4.95
N GLY A 66 0.35 5.39 5.59
CA GLY A 66 -0.95 5.47 4.92
C GLY A 66 -1.04 6.61 3.90
N ARG A 67 -0.49 7.80 4.22
CA ARG A 67 -0.46 8.94 3.29
C ARG A 67 0.45 8.66 2.08
N THR A 68 1.61 8.09 2.33
CA THR A 68 2.58 7.75 1.28
C THR A 68 2.02 6.73 0.30
N ILE A 69 1.43 5.64 0.80
CA ILE A 69 0.90 4.59 -0.09
C ILE A 69 -0.30 5.10 -0.87
N ARG A 70 -1.23 5.85 -0.25
CA ARG A 70 -2.40 6.42 -0.97
C ARG A 70 -1.97 7.33 -2.13
N LEU A 71 -1.02 8.24 -1.89
CA LEU A 71 -0.47 9.08 -2.95
C LEU A 71 0.14 8.24 -4.09
N PHE A 72 0.87 7.16 -3.75
CA PHE A 72 1.44 6.27 -4.76
C PHE A 72 0.37 5.54 -5.59
N LEU A 73 -0.70 5.06 -4.94
CA LEU A 73 -1.82 4.41 -5.62
C LEU A 73 -2.58 5.40 -6.54
N ASP A 74 -2.79 6.63 -6.08
CA ASP A 74 -3.41 7.70 -6.88
C ASP A 74 -2.62 7.99 -8.15
N LEU A 75 -1.29 8.12 -8.03
CA LEU A 75 -0.42 8.33 -9.20
C LEU A 75 -0.50 7.18 -10.20
N MET A 76 -0.61 5.94 -9.72
CA MET A 76 -0.80 4.78 -10.61
C MET A 76 -2.18 4.76 -11.27
N ALA A 77 -3.25 5.11 -10.55
CA ALA A 77 -4.58 5.22 -11.12
C ALA A 77 -4.64 6.28 -12.22
N VAL A 78 -4.08 7.47 -11.96
CA VAL A 78 -3.98 8.57 -12.93
C VAL A 78 -3.15 8.17 -14.15
N ARG A 79 -2.03 7.48 -13.96
CA ARG A 79 -1.21 6.96 -15.08
C ARG A 79 -1.99 6.02 -15.99
N CYS A 80 -2.96 5.28 -15.44
CA CYS A 80 -3.84 4.38 -16.19
C CYS A 80 -5.08 5.06 -16.79
N GLY A 81 -5.19 6.39 -16.70
CA GLY A 81 -6.31 7.16 -17.25
C GLY A 81 -7.55 7.22 -16.35
N PHE A 82 -7.43 6.83 -15.08
CA PHE A 82 -8.50 6.96 -14.08
C PHE A 82 -8.33 8.23 -13.24
N SER A 83 -9.38 8.64 -12.52
CA SER A 83 -9.24 9.66 -11.49
C SER A 83 -8.48 9.13 -10.28
N VAL A 84 -8.09 10.03 -9.37
CA VAL A 84 -7.67 9.66 -8.01
C VAL A 84 -8.75 8.82 -7.32
N ILE A 85 -8.32 7.99 -6.36
CA ILE A 85 -9.19 7.11 -5.61
C ILE A 85 -9.99 7.95 -4.60
N ASP A 86 -11.30 7.69 -4.51
CA ASP A 86 -12.14 8.32 -3.51
C ASP A 86 -11.99 7.62 -2.15
N TYR A 87 -11.33 8.30 -1.22
CA TYR A 87 -11.12 7.84 0.15
C TYR A 87 -12.20 8.29 1.14
N GLY A 88 -13.27 8.95 0.67
CA GLY A 88 -14.28 9.58 1.52
C GLY A 88 -15.21 8.64 2.28
N ASN A 89 -15.33 7.38 1.83
CA ASN A 89 -16.18 6.39 2.49
C ASN A 89 -15.47 5.71 3.67
N LYS A 90 -15.54 6.34 4.83
CA LYS A 90 -14.84 5.92 6.06
C LYS A 90 -15.18 4.49 6.50
N ASP A 91 -16.40 4.00 6.30
CA ASP A 91 -16.81 2.65 6.71
C ASP A 91 -16.00 1.56 5.99
N VAL A 92 -15.63 1.79 4.73
CA VAL A 92 -14.81 0.87 3.93
C VAL A 92 -13.33 1.00 4.32
N TRP A 93 -12.86 2.22 4.58
CA TRP A 93 -11.45 2.47 4.86
C TRP A 93 -11.04 2.17 6.28
N ASP A 94 -11.93 2.32 7.26
CA ASP A 94 -11.68 1.91 8.64
C ASP A 94 -11.51 0.38 8.69
N PHE A 95 -12.29 -0.39 7.92
CA PHE A 95 -12.07 -1.83 7.79
C PHE A 95 -10.67 -2.16 7.25
N VAL A 96 -10.22 -1.45 6.20
CA VAL A 96 -8.91 -1.62 5.57
C VAL A 96 -7.77 -1.15 6.47
N GLU A 97 -7.97 -0.11 7.28
CA GLU A 97 -6.97 0.43 8.21
C GLU A 97 -6.82 -0.37 9.51
N TYR A 98 -7.80 -1.22 9.85
CA TYR A 98 -7.78 -2.10 11.02
C TYR A 98 -7.35 -3.54 10.71
N TRP A 99 -7.51 -4.01 9.46
CA TRP A 99 -7.23 -5.39 9.05
C TRP A 99 -6.10 -5.55 8.02
N ILE A 100 -5.44 -4.45 7.67
CA ILE A 100 -4.24 -4.43 6.82
C ILE A 100 -3.22 -3.52 7.49
#